data_AF-A0A2M8BEV1-F1
#
_entry.id   AF-A0A2M8BEV1-F1
#
_cell.length_a   1.000
_cell.length_b   1.000
_cell.length_c   1.000
_cell.angle_alpha   90.00
_cell.angle_beta   90.00
_cell.angle_gamma   90.00
#
_symmetry.space_group_name_H-M   'P 1'
#
loop_
_entity.id
_entity.type
_entity.pdbx_description
1 polymer ?
#
loop_
_entity_poly.entity_id
_entity_poly.type
_entity_poly.pdbx_seq_one_letter_code
_entity_poly.pdbx_strand_id
1 'polypeptide(L)'
;MLEIKQGSVVVVVPAHIRVPENAGELTTKDMQRVVKARRGVGITCDATATAMEKDPQRLAVPGVDPAELRSAGKVAEDIDWVITDLEVILGRLKQANMLLDADAHVMLRKCLAYVRAQEKFDAQLAALVPQLESYFAKSPSAPKPQDQL
;
A
#
# COMPACT_ATOMS: atom_id res chain seq x y z
N MET A 1 0.19 -13.97 11.16
CA MET A 1 1.64 -13.75 10.95
C MET A 1 1.92 -13.94 9.47
N LEU A 2 2.22 -12.86 8.75
CA LEU A 2 2.54 -12.87 7.32
C LEU A 2 4.01 -13.24 7.12
N GLU A 3 4.29 -14.22 6.26
CA GLU A 3 5.63 -14.70 5.92
C GLU A 3 5.93 -14.37 4.45
N ILE A 4 6.99 -13.61 4.18
CA ILE A 4 7.46 -13.36 2.80
C ILE A 4 8.47 -14.45 2.47
N LYS A 5 8.05 -15.46 1.69
CA LYS A 5 8.96 -16.45 1.10
C LYS A 5 9.37 -15.96 -0.29
N GLN A 6 10.62 -16.19 -0.68
CA GLN A 6 11.09 -15.87 -2.04
C GLN A 6 10.11 -16.48 -3.06
N GLY A 7 9.42 -15.62 -3.81
CA GLY A 7 8.48 -15.99 -4.88
C GLY A 7 6.98 -15.82 -4.57
N SER A 8 6.54 -15.71 -3.32
CA SER A 8 5.10 -15.57 -3.01
C SER A 8 4.80 -14.74 -1.74
N VAL A 9 3.84 -13.82 -1.84
CA VAL A 9 3.20 -13.17 -0.69
C VAL A 9 1.83 -13.83 -0.48
N VAL A 10 1.64 -14.49 0.66
CA VAL A 10 0.36 -15.15 1.00
C VAL A 10 -0.38 -14.29 2.02
N VAL A 11 -1.52 -13.72 1.63
CA VAL A 11 -2.39 -12.95 2.51
C VAL A 11 -3.51 -13.85 2.99
N VAL A 12 -3.55 -14.12 4.30
CA VAL A 12 -4.61 -14.93 4.91
C VAL A 12 -5.67 -13.97 5.44
N VAL A 13 -6.83 -13.98 4.79
CA VAL A 13 -8.00 -13.20 5.20
C VAL A 13 -8.92 -14.12 6.01
N PRO A 14 -9.45 -13.70 7.18
CA PRO A 14 -10.42 -14.47 7.93
C PRO A 14 -11.63 -14.89 7.07
N ALA A 15 -12.09 -16.14 7.22
CA ALA A 15 -13.13 -16.72 6.37
C ALA A 15 -14.50 -16.03 6.45
N HIS A 16 -14.77 -15.29 7.52
CA HIS A 16 -16.02 -14.54 7.69
C HIS A 16 -16.03 -13.21 6.94
N ILE A 17 -14.89 -12.75 6.43
CA ILE A 17 -14.82 -11.54 5.60
C ILE A 17 -15.37 -11.88 4.22
N ARG A 18 -16.49 -11.26 3.87
CA ARG A 18 -17.05 -11.29 2.51
C ARG A 18 -16.82 -9.94 1.87
N VAL A 19 -15.93 -9.91 0.88
CA VAL A 19 -15.68 -8.69 0.10
C VAL A 19 -16.94 -8.40 -0.74
N PRO A 20 -17.44 -7.16 -0.76
CA PRO A 20 -18.56 -6.79 -1.62
C PRO A 20 -18.28 -7.09 -3.10
N GLU A 21 -19.28 -7.55 -3.85
CA GLU A 21 -19.11 -7.97 -5.26
C GLU A 21 -18.57 -6.84 -6.14
N ASN A 22 -18.93 -5.59 -5.85
CA ASN A 22 -18.51 -4.41 -6.59
C ASN A 22 -17.14 -3.85 -6.13
N ALA A 23 -16.47 -4.46 -5.16
CA ALA A 23 -15.17 -3.99 -4.70
C ALA A 23 -14.13 -4.11 -5.83
N GLY A 24 -13.48 -3.00 -6.17
CA GLY A 24 -12.52 -2.91 -7.28
C GLY A 24 -13.16 -2.52 -8.62
N GLU A 25 -14.48 -2.46 -8.71
CA GLU A 25 -15.22 -2.07 -9.93
C GLU A 25 -15.67 -0.60 -9.90
N LEU A 26 -15.66 0.03 -8.72
CA LEU A 26 -16.07 1.41 -8.55
C LEU A 26 -15.09 2.38 -9.23
N THR A 27 -15.61 3.31 -10.02
CA THR A 27 -14.78 4.40 -10.54
C THR A 27 -14.41 5.38 -9.42
N THR A 28 -13.40 6.23 -9.64
CA THR A 28 -13.05 7.30 -8.70
C THR A 28 -14.24 8.21 -8.37
N LYS A 29 -15.13 8.46 -9.34
CA LYS A 29 -16.34 9.28 -9.12
C LYS A 29 -17.36 8.55 -8.24
N ASP A 30 -17.51 7.24 -8.39
CA ASP A 30 -18.42 6.44 -7.58
C ASP A 30 -17.92 6.36 -6.13
N MET A 31 -16.61 6.15 -5.94
CA MET A 31 -16.00 6.19 -4.61
C MET A 31 -16.21 7.51 -3.87
N GLN A 32 -16.23 8.65 -4.57
CA GLN A 32 -16.49 9.95 -3.95
C GLN A 32 -17.93 10.12 -3.46
N ARG A 33 -18.88 9.35 -4.03
CA ARG A 33 -20.30 9.38 -3.64
C ARG A 33 -20.61 8.46 -2.47
N VAL A 34 -19.73 7.49 -2.18
CA VAL A 34 -19.88 6.61 -1.02
C VAL A 34 -19.69 7.42 0.27
N VAL A 35 -20.64 7.28 1.20
CA VAL A 35 -20.53 7.90 2.52
C VAL A 35 -19.32 7.31 3.24
N LYS A 36 -18.34 8.16 3.56
CA LYS A 36 -17.15 7.74 4.29
C LYS A 36 -17.51 7.50 5.74
N ALA A 37 -17.34 6.26 6.19
CA ALA A 37 -17.48 5.92 7.58
C ALA A 37 -16.38 6.62 8.41
N ARG A 38 -16.70 6.95 9.67
CA ARG A 38 -15.71 7.49 10.62
C ARG A 38 -14.79 6.37 11.10
N ARG A 39 -13.60 6.73 11.60
CA ARG A 39 -12.74 5.76 12.30
C ARG A 39 -13.46 5.19 13.52
N GLY A 40 -13.21 3.93 13.84
CA GLY A 40 -13.77 3.26 15.01
C GLY A 40 -15.19 2.72 14.83
N VAL A 41 -15.62 2.44 13.60
CA VAL A 41 -16.93 1.84 13.31
C VAL A 41 -17.10 0.49 14.02
N GLY A 42 -16.10 -0.40 13.96
CA GLY A 42 -16.16 -1.71 14.63
C GLY A 42 -16.45 -1.61 16.12
N ILE A 43 -15.63 -0.84 16.85
CA ILE A 43 -15.81 -0.57 18.29
C ILE A 43 -17.19 0.06 18.58
N THR A 44 -17.63 0.99 17.74
CA THR A 44 -18.92 1.66 17.92
C THR A 44 -20.08 0.68 17.72
N CYS A 45 -20.01 -0.18 16.70
CA CYS A 45 -21.00 -1.22 16.43
C CYS A 45 -21.11 -2.21 17.59
N ASP A 46 -19.99 -2.70 18.13
CA ASP A 46 -19.99 -3.64 19.24
C ASP A 46 -20.52 -3.02 20.55
N ALA A 47 -20.08 -1.80 20.88
CA ALA A 47 -20.57 -1.07 22.04
C ALA A 47 -22.08 -0.78 21.93
N THR A 48 -22.55 -0.41 20.73
CA THR A 48 -23.97 -0.15 20.47
C THR A 48 -24.80 -1.43 20.56
N ALA A 49 -24.37 -2.52 19.93
CA ALA A 49 -25.04 -3.82 20.01
C ALA A 49 -25.16 -4.29 21.48
N THR A 50 -24.09 -4.14 22.25
CA THR A 50 -24.08 -4.46 23.68
C THR A 50 -25.08 -3.61 24.47
N ALA A 51 -25.25 -2.34 24.13
CA ALA A 51 -26.25 -1.48 24.76
C ALA A 51 -27.68 -1.88 24.38
N MET A 52 -27.93 -2.24 23.12
CA MET A 52 -29.23 -2.73 22.64
C MET A 52 -29.64 -4.03 23.35
N GLU A 53 -28.70 -4.95 23.58
CA GLU A 53 -28.95 -6.21 24.28
C GLU A 53 -29.23 -6.01 25.78
N LYS A 54 -28.61 -5.00 26.40
CA LYS A 54 -28.81 -4.68 27.83
C LYS A 54 -30.15 -4.02 28.12
N ASP A 55 -30.69 -3.24 27.19
CA ASP A 55 -31.95 -2.50 27.37
C ASP A 55 -32.82 -2.55 26.10
N PRO A 56 -33.33 -3.75 25.72
CA PRO A 56 -34.03 -3.93 24.45
C PRO A 56 -35.37 -3.19 24.40
N GLN A 57 -35.97 -2.86 25.55
CA GLN A 57 -37.23 -2.11 25.60
C GLN A 57 -37.05 -0.64 25.23
N ARG A 58 -35.86 -0.07 25.47
CA ARG A 58 -35.56 1.35 25.24
C ARG A 58 -34.70 1.60 24.01
N LEU A 59 -33.96 0.60 23.55
CA LEU A 59 -33.01 0.70 22.42
C LEU A 59 -33.31 -0.28 21.28
N ALA A 60 -34.58 -0.69 21.11
CA ALA A 60 -35.02 -1.39 19.91
C ALA A 60 -35.07 -0.43 18.71
N VAL A 61 -34.20 -0.67 17.72
CA VAL A 61 -34.18 0.08 16.46
C VAL A 61 -34.86 -0.77 15.38
N PRO A 62 -35.96 -0.32 14.76
CA PRO A 62 -36.63 -1.07 13.71
C PRO A 62 -35.68 -1.41 12.55
N GLY A 63 -35.57 -2.70 12.23
CA GLY A 63 -34.74 -3.21 11.13
C GLY A 63 -33.25 -3.33 11.44
N VAL A 64 -32.82 -3.17 12.69
CA VAL A 64 -31.42 -3.38 13.09
C VAL A 64 -31.36 -4.42 14.20
N ASP A 65 -30.81 -5.58 13.89
CA ASP A 65 -30.52 -6.62 14.87
C ASP A 65 -29.15 -6.38 15.55
N PRO A 66 -29.03 -6.46 16.89
CA PRO A 66 -27.77 -6.26 17.59
C PRO A 66 -26.66 -7.23 17.16
N ALA A 67 -26.98 -8.49 16.88
CA ALA A 67 -25.98 -9.47 16.47
C ALA A 67 -25.49 -9.19 15.05
N GLU A 68 -26.38 -8.82 14.13
CA GLU A 68 -26.01 -8.36 12.79
C GLU A 68 -25.15 -7.10 12.83
N LEU A 69 -25.49 -6.12 13.67
CA LEU A 69 -24.71 -4.89 13.84
C LEU A 69 -23.28 -5.19 14.32
N ARG A 70 -23.16 -6.07 15.32
CA ARG A 70 -21.84 -6.51 15.83
C ARG A 70 -21.04 -7.24 14.75
N SER A 71 -21.68 -8.14 14.01
CA SER A 71 -21.05 -8.88 12.92
C SER A 71 -20.54 -7.95 11.82
N ALA A 72 -21.34 -6.95 11.42
CA ALA A 72 -20.95 -5.95 10.43
C ALA A 72 -19.75 -5.12 10.90
N GLY A 73 -19.78 -4.67 12.16
CA GLY A 73 -18.66 -3.95 12.77
C GLY A 73 -17.36 -4.75 12.78
N LYS A 74 -17.45 -6.04 13.15
CA LYS A 74 -16.29 -6.95 13.16
C LYS A 74 -15.69 -7.16 11.77
N VAL A 75 -16.53 -7.39 10.75
CA VAL A 75 -16.05 -7.56 9.37
C VAL A 75 -15.31 -6.31 8.90
N ALA A 76 -15.84 -5.11 9.17
CA ALA A 76 -15.20 -3.85 8.80
C ALA A 76 -13.83 -3.69 9.48
N GLU A 77 -13.76 -3.96 10.78
CA GLU A 77 -12.51 -3.87 11.54
C GLU A 77 -11.46 -4.88 11.07
N ASP A 78 -11.86 -6.14 10.84
CA ASP A 78 -10.92 -7.17 10.37
C ASP A 78 -10.40 -6.86 8.95
N ILE A 79 -11.18 -6.21 8.08
CA ILE A 79 -10.68 -5.70 6.79
C ILE A 79 -9.64 -4.58 7.01
N ASP A 80 -9.89 -3.63 7.90
CA ASP A 80 -8.94 -2.55 8.22
C ASP A 80 -7.59 -3.09 8.73
N TRP A 81 -7.62 -4.17 9.53
CA TRP A 81 -6.41 -4.88 9.96
C TRP A 81 -5.63 -5.47 8.77
N VAL A 82 -6.32 -6.14 7.84
CA VAL A 82 -5.69 -6.67 6.61
C VAL A 82 -5.08 -5.54 5.77
N ILE A 83 -5.78 -4.42 5.61
CA ILE A 83 -5.26 -3.25 4.89
C ILE A 83 -3.98 -2.74 5.56
N THR A 84 -3.99 -2.60 6.88
CA THR A 84 -2.82 -2.14 7.65
C THR A 84 -1.61 -3.06 7.45
N ASP A 85 -1.82 -4.38 7.49
CA ASP A 85 -0.77 -5.36 7.23
C ASP A 85 -0.20 -5.23 5.80
N LEU A 86 -1.06 -5.01 4.80
CA LEU A 86 -0.64 -4.78 3.42
C LEU A 86 0.15 -3.48 3.25
N GLU A 87 -0.24 -2.42 3.94
CA GLU A 87 0.49 -1.13 3.91
C GLU A 87 1.89 -1.26 4.52
N VAL A 88 2.04 -2.02 5.60
CA VAL A 88 3.35 -2.32 6.19
C VAL A 88 4.23 -3.07 5.19
N ILE A 89 3.69 -4.06 4.49
CA ILE A 89 4.43 -4.80 3.45
C ILE A 89 4.82 -3.88 2.29
N LEU A 90 3.87 -3.07 1.81
CA LEU A 90 4.14 -2.09 0.75
C LEU A 90 5.27 -1.13 1.16
N GLY A 91 5.24 -0.63 2.39
CA GLY A 91 6.29 0.23 2.94
C GLY A 91 7.67 -0.45 2.92
N ARG A 92 7.75 -1.71 3.37
CA ARG A 92 8.99 -2.50 3.35
C ARG A 92 9.51 -2.72 1.93
N LEU A 93 8.63 -3.05 0.98
CA LEU A 93 9.02 -3.26 -0.42
C LEU A 93 9.49 -1.97 -1.08
N LYS A 94 8.85 -0.83 -0.81
CA LYS A 94 9.31 0.48 -1.28
C LYS A 94 10.71 0.81 -0.77
N GLN A 95 10.98 0.56 0.51
CA GLN A 95 12.29 0.80 1.10
C GLN A 95 13.35 -0.15 0.50
N ALA A 96 13.03 -1.43 0.35
CA ALA A 96 13.92 -2.41 -0.28
C ALA A 96 14.26 -2.00 -1.72
N ASN A 97 13.26 -1.60 -2.50
CA ASN A 97 13.47 -1.12 -3.87
C ASN A 97 14.38 0.11 -3.91
N MET A 98 14.15 1.09 -3.03
CA MET A 98 14.99 2.28 -2.95
C MET A 98 16.47 1.95 -2.68
N LEU A 99 16.75 0.99 -1.79
CA LEU A 99 18.12 0.56 -1.49
C LEU A 99 18.76 -0.16 -2.68
N LEU A 100 18.02 -1.08 -3.31
CA LEU A 100 18.49 -1.82 -4.49
C LEU A 100 18.76 -0.88 -5.67
N ASP A 101 17.87 0.10 -5.91
CA ASP A 101 18.05 1.11 -6.96
C ASP A 101 19.28 1.97 -6.72
N ALA A 102 19.55 2.34 -5.46
CA ALA A 102 20.74 3.10 -5.10
C ALA A 102 22.04 2.32 -5.38
N ASP A 103 22.07 1.04 -5.02
CA ASP A 103 23.20 0.15 -5.31
C ASP A 103 23.40 -0.05 -6.81
N ALA A 104 22.33 -0.31 -7.56
CA ALA A 104 22.36 -0.41 -9.01
C ALA A 104 22.87 0.89 -9.67
N HIS A 105 22.43 2.06 -9.18
CA HIS A 105 22.92 3.35 -9.65
C HIS A 105 24.43 3.53 -9.41
N VAL A 106 24.95 3.09 -8.25
CA VAL A 106 26.41 3.09 -7.98
C VAL A 106 27.15 2.18 -8.95
N MET A 107 26.62 0.98 -9.25
CA MET A 107 27.22 0.08 -10.24
C MET A 107 27.24 0.72 -11.63
N LEU A 108 26.14 1.33 -12.08
CA LEU A 108 26.08 2.05 -13.35
C LEU A 108 27.10 3.20 -13.40
N ARG A 109 27.31 3.94 -12.31
CA ARG A 109 28.36 4.98 -12.24
C ARG A 109 29.76 4.41 -12.45
N LYS A 110 30.06 3.24 -11.86
CA LYS A 110 31.35 2.55 -12.06
C LYS A 110 31.53 2.12 -13.52
N CYS A 111 30.48 1.58 -14.14
CA CYS A 111 30.50 1.23 -15.57
C CYS A 111 30.76 2.45 -16.44
N LEU A 112 30.08 3.57 -16.18
CA LEU A 112 30.29 4.81 -16.93
C LEU A 112 31.73 5.32 -16.77
N ALA A 113 32.27 5.29 -15.55
CA ALA A 113 33.64 5.70 -15.28
C ALA A 113 34.65 4.84 -16.05
N TYR A 114 34.43 3.53 -16.11
CA TYR A 114 35.26 2.61 -16.89
C TYR A 114 35.19 2.93 -18.39
N VAL A 115 33.98 3.09 -18.95
CA VAL A 115 33.78 3.39 -20.38
C VAL A 115 34.52 4.68 -20.76
N ARG A 116 34.35 5.75 -19.98
CA ARG A 116 35.05 7.04 -20.21
C ARG A 116 36.57 6.95 -20.08
N ALA A 117 37.07 6.10 -19.18
CA ALA A 117 38.50 5.89 -19.04
C ALA A 117 39.09 5.15 -20.25
N GLN A 118 38.33 4.24 -20.85
CA GLN A 118 38.74 3.43 -22.00
C GLN A 118 38.49 4.08 -23.36
N GLU A 119 37.61 5.09 -23.44
CA GLU A 119 37.26 5.81 -24.67
C GLU A 119 38.47 6.41 -25.39
N LYS A 120 39.53 6.76 -24.64
CA LYS A 120 40.81 7.25 -25.19
C LYS A 120 41.58 6.20 -25.98
N PHE A 121 41.32 4.92 -25.71
CA PHE A 121 41.98 3.77 -26.35
C PHE A 121 41.07 3.08 -27.37
N ASP A 122 39.74 3.12 -27.14
CA ASP A 122 38.72 2.61 -28.05
C ASP A 122 37.50 3.54 -28.07
N ALA A 123 37.41 4.36 -29.10
CA ALA A 123 36.32 5.32 -29.30
C ALA A 123 34.97 4.65 -29.59
N GLN A 124 34.93 3.37 -29.96
CA GLN A 124 33.67 2.67 -30.23
C GLN A 124 32.97 2.20 -28.95
N LEU A 125 33.69 2.16 -27.81
CA LEU A 125 33.17 1.62 -26.56
C LEU A 125 31.96 2.41 -26.03
N ALA A 126 31.98 3.74 -26.15
CA ALA A 126 30.84 4.59 -25.75
C ALA A 126 29.59 4.31 -26.60
N ALA A 127 29.78 4.06 -27.90
CA ALA A 127 28.69 3.75 -28.83
C ALA A 127 27.99 2.41 -28.53
N LEU A 128 28.62 1.51 -27.76
CA LEU A 128 28.03 0.24 -27.33
C LEU A 128 27.04 0.38 -26.18
N VAL A 129 27.07 1.49 -25.43
CA VAL A 129 26.24 1.69 -24.22
C VAL A 129 25.49 3.04 -24.23
N PRO A 130 24.75 3.38 -25.29
CA PRO A 130 24.14 4.71 -25.45
C PRO A 130 23.09 5.03 -24.36
N GLN A 131 22.43 4.02 -23.80
CA GLN A 131 21.47 4.20 -22.71
C GLN A 131 22.15 4.60 -21.40
N LEU A 132 23.38 4.12 -21.15
CA LEU A 132 24.14 4.46 -19.96
C LEU A 132 24.51 5.96 -19.99
N GLU A 133 24.96 6.46 -21.12
CA GLU A 133 25.26 7.88 -21.28
C GLU A 133 24.00 8.74 -21.18
N SER A 134 22.92 8.35 -21.87
CA SER A 134 21.64 9.08 -21.81
C SER A 134 21.07 9.14 -20.39
N TYR A 135 21.18 8.07 -19.63
CA TYR A 135 20.73 8.00 -18.24
C TYR A 135 21.47 9.01 -17.35
N PHE A 136 22.80 9.12 -17.46
CA PHE A 136 23.59 10.08 -16.68
C PHE A 136 23.64 11.50 -17.25
N ALA A 137 23.29 11.70 -18.53
CA ALA A 137 23.14 13.04 -19.12
C ALA A 137 21.88 13.76 -18.61
N LYS A 138 20.85 13.00 -18.22
CA LYS A 138 19.63 13.53 -17.59
C LYS A 138 19.87 13.69 -16.10
N SER A 139 20.49 14.78 -15.67
CA SER A 139 20.63 15.08 -14.23
C SER A 139 19.26 15.02 -13.53
N PRO A 140 19.15 14.39 -12.34
CA PRO A 140 17.95 14.50 -11.54
C PRO A 140 17.77 15.97 -11.14
N SER A 141 16.56 16.52 -11.32
CA SER A 141 16.17 17.80 -10.73
C SER A 141 16.44 17.73 -9.23
N ALA A 142 17.13 18.74 -8.69
CA ALA A 142 17.47 18.85 -7.27
C ALA A 142 16.25 18.56 -6.37
N PRO A 143 16.44 17.91 -5.21
CA PRO A 143 15.34 17.64 -4.29
C PRO A 143 14.65 18.96 -3.93
N LYS A 144 13.32 19.00 -4.12
CA LYS A 144 12.53 20.16 -3.68
C LYS A 144 12.67 20.28 -2.16
N PRO A 145 12.90 21.49 -1.61
CA PRO A 145 12.89 21.70 -0.17
C PRO A 145 11.60 21.11 0.42
N GLN A 146 11.75 20.25 1.43
CA GLN A 146 10.61 19.83 2.23
C GLN A 146 10.17 21.06 3.02
N ASP A 147 9.04 21.65 2.63
CA ASP A 147 8.36 22.64 3.45
C ASP A 147 8.06 21.99 4.80
N GLN A 148 8.74 22.48 5.84
CA GLN A 148 8.51 22.11 7.22
C GLN A 148 7.12 22.64 7.62
N LEU A 149 6.20 21.70 7.89
CA LEU A 149 4.96 21.95 8.62
C LEU A 149 5.26 22.16 10.10
#